data_AF-A0A7Y2RI76-F1
#
_entry.id   AF-A0A7Y2RI76-F1
#
_cell.length_a   1.000
_cell.length_b   1.000
_cell.length_c   1.000
_cell.angle_alpha   90.00
_cell.angle_beta   90.00
_cell.angle_gamma   90.00
#
_symmetry.space_group_name_H-M   'P 1'
#
loop_
_entity.id
_entity.type
_entity.pdbx_description
1 polymer ?
#
loop_
_entity_poly.entity_id
_entity_poly.type
_entity_poly.pdbx_seq_one_letter_code
_entity_poly.pdbx_strand_id
1 'polypeptide(L)'
;MIIFRMIISGIIALSLVIYFFYVFVVSSPCERLSRATKPIDLGTSLVVTLSEPWSSPNTLSSIEAWSAKTRLKAAVLLRIQFYSKSEQPVICDWDKYVEVVSPTSSLPNDANQIPEYNGGEK
;
A
#
# COMPACT_ATOMS: atom_id res chain seq x y z
N MET A 1 35.15 -4.95 12.36
CA MET A 1 34.33 -4.57 11.18
C MET A 1 33.40 -5.69 10.71
N ILE A 2 33.87 -6.95 10.58
CA ILE A 2 33.04 -8.10 10.19
C ILE A 2 31.92 -8.44 11.19
N ILE A 3 32.23 -8.46 12.49
CA ILE A 3 31.24 -8.80 13.53
C ILE A 3 30.10 -7.78 13.56
N PHE A 4 30.43 -6.48 13.46
CA PHE A 4 29.45 -5.41 13.38
C PHE A 4 28.52 -5.54 12.16
N ARG A 5 29.09 -5.88 10.98
CA ARG A 5 28.30 -6.15 9.77
C ARG A 5 27.39 -7.36 9.92
N MET A 6 27.87 -8.44 10.55
CA MET A 6 27.06 -9.63 10.83
C MET A 6 25.88 -9.31 11.76
N ILE A 7 26.12 -8.54 12.82
CA ILE A 7 25.07 -8.11 13.75
C ILE A 7 24.01 -7.28 13.01
N ILE A 8 24.42 -6.29 12.22
CA ILE A 8 23.49 -5.46 11.44
C ILE A 8 22.69 -6.33 10.45
N SER A 9 23.34 -7.22 9.70
CA SER A 9 22.64 -8.10 8.78
C SER A 9 21.65 -9.03 9.48
N GLY A 10 22.01 -9.52 10.67
CA GLY A 10 21.13 -10.36 11.49
C GLY A 10 19.89 -9.60 11.97
N ILE A 11 20.07 -8.36 12.44
CA ILE A 11 18.95 -7.50 12.85
C ILE A 11 18.03 -7.19 11.67
N ILE A 12 18.58 -6.87 10.50
CA ILE A 12 17.78 -6.60 9.29
C ILE A 12 17.01 -7.86 8.88
N ALA A 13 17.67 -9.01 8.82
CA ALA A 13 17.01 -10.27 8.46
C ALA A 13 15.88 -10.63 9.45
N LEU A 14 16.13 -10.53 10.75
CA LEU A 14 15.13 -10.77 11.78
C LEU A 14 13.94 -9.81 11.63
N SER A 15 14.22 -8.52 11.42
CA SER A 15 13.18 -7.50 11.24
C SER A 15 12.32 -7.77 10.01
N LEU A 16 12.93 -8.22 8.90
CA LEU A 16 12.22 -8.64 7.69
C LEU A 16 11.32 -9.84 7.98
N VAL A 17 11.83 -10.87 8.66
CA VAL A 17 11.03 -12.07 9.01
C VAL A 17 9.82 -11.69 9.87
N ILE A 18 10.02 -10.89 10.92
CA ILE A 18 8.93 -10.40 11.76
C ILE A 18 7.91 -9.61 10.94
N TYR A 19 8.39 -8.74 10.03
CA TYR A 19 7.53 -7.98 9.14
C TYR A 19 6.71 -8.88 8.20
N PHE A 20 7.30 -9.93 7.65
CA PHE A 20 6.58 -10.93 6.86
C PHE A 20 5.45 -11.56 7.68
N PHE A 21 5.74 -12.05 8.88
CA PHE A 21 4.68 -12.60 9.75
C PHE A 21 3.59 -11.55 10.05
N TYR A 22 3.97 -10.32 10.35
CA TYR A 22 3.03 -9.24 10.63
C TYR A 22 2.05 -8.97 9.46
N VAL A 23 2.53 -9.05 8.22
CA VAL A 23 1.71 -8.87 7.01
C VAL A 23 0.84 -10.09 6.72
N PHE A 24 1.38 -11.30 6.88
CA PHE A 24 0.68 -12.56 6.53
C PHE A 24 -0.27 -13.09 7.60
N VAL A 25 -0.16 -12.63 8.85
CA VAL A 25 -1.10 -13.00 9.93
C VAL A 25 -2.53 -12.56 9.64
N VAL A 26 -2.75 -11.57 8.77
CA VAL A 26 -4.09 -11.09 8.44
C VAL A 26 -4.70 -11.84 7.27
N SER A 27 -5.91 -12.35 7.49
CA SER A 27 -6.71 -13.01 6.47
C SER A 27 -7.28 -12.00 5.45
N SER A 28 -7.71 -10.82 5.89
CA SER A 28 -8.32 -9.83 5.01
C SER A 28 -7.29 -9.25 4.01
N PRO A 29 -7.58 -9.31 2.69
CA PRO A 29 -6.63 -8.86 1.67
C PRO A 29 -6.39 -7.34 1.73
N CYS A 30 -7.42 -6.55 2.06
CA CYS A 30 -7.30 -5.09 2.20
C CYS A 30 -6.38 -4.68 3.35
N GLU A 31 -6.47 -5.35 4.51
CA GLU A 31 -5.62 -5.01 5.65
C GLU A 31 -4.19 -5.50 5.42
N ARG A 32 -4.01 -6.64 4.74
CA ARG A 32 -2.70 -7.11 4.32
C ARG A 32 -2.02 -6.15 3.34
N LEU A 33 -2.75 -5.59 2.38
CA LEU A 33 -2.27 -4.52 1.51
C LEU A 33 -1.92 -3.26 2.32
N SER A 34 -2.78 -2.85 3.25
CA SER A 34 -2.52 -1.70 4.13
C SER A 34 -1.23 -1.90 4.94
N ARG A 35 -1.05 -3.07 5.56
CA ARG A 35 0.16 -3.45 6.30
C ARG A 35 1.40 -3.51 5.40
N ALA A 36 1.26 -3.96 4.16
CA ALA A 36 2.36 -4.00 3.19
C ALA A 36 2.89 -2.60 2.83
N THR A 37 2.07 -1.55 2.96
CA THR A 37 2.48 -0.15 2.75
C THR A 37 2.99 0.55 4.00
N LYS A 38 2.96 -0.11 5.17
CA LYS A 38 3.38 0.46 6.45
C LYS A 38 4.85 0.89 6.52
N PRO A 39 5.80 0.27 5.80
CA PRO A 39 7.18 0.78 5.75
C PRO A 39 7.30 2.20 5.18
N ILE A 40 6.41 2.57 4.24
CA ILE A 40 6.39 3.93 3.67
C ILE A 40 6.04 4.94 4.76
N ASP A 41 5.04 4.60 5.60
CA ASP A 41 4.64 5.42 6.75
C ASP A 41 5.77 5.64 7.74
N LEU A 42 6.43 4.55 8.13
CA LEU A 42 7.55 4.57 9.06
C LEU A 42 8.70 5.40 8.51
N GLY A 43 9.02 5.24 7.22
CA GLY A 43 10.02 6.06 6.54
C GLY A 43 9.67 7.53 6.55
N THR A 44 8.42 7.88 6.22
CA THR A 44 8.00 9.29 6.22
C THR A 44 7.88 9.88 7.61
N SER A 45 7.42 9.12 8.60
CA SER A 45 7.37 9.53 10.01
C SER A 45 8.78 9.82 10.53
N LEU A 46 9.77 8.98 10.19
CA LEU A 46 11.16 9.22 10.55
C LEU A 46 11.71 10.49 9.89
N VAL A 47 11.38 10.74 8.62
CA VAL A 47 11.75 11.99 7.93
C VAL A 47 11.08 13.20 8.57
N VAL A 48 9.79 13.11 8.89
CA VAL A 48 9.03 14.17 9.59
C VAL A 48 9.66 14.47 10.94
N THR A 49 9.90 13.47 11.79
CA THR A 49 10.52 13.68 13.11
C THR A 49 11.93 14.25 13.03
N LEU A 50 12.73 13.85 12.04
CA LEU A 50 14.08 14.41 11.85
C LEU A 50 14.05 15.84 11.29
N SER A 51 13.04 16.17 10.50
CA SER A 51 12.89 17.49 9.87
C SER A 51 12.06 18.47 10.69
N GLU A 52 11.29 18.01 11.67
CA GLU A 52 10.48 18.82 12.58
C GLU A 52 11.25 20.00 13.21
N PRO A 53 12.49 19.86 13.71
CA PRO A 53 13.22 21.00 14.27
C PRO A 53 13.68 22.05 13.23
N TRP A 54 13.58 21.74 11.93
CA TRP A 54 14.15 22.55 10.85
C TRP A 54 13.13 22.97 9.79
N SER A 55 11.87 22.56 9.92
CA SER A 55 10.87 22.72 8.86
C SER A 55 9.60 23.41 9.34
N SER A 56 8.95 24.09 8.40
CA SER A 56 7.66 24.73 8.62
C SER A 56 6.55 23.68 8.78
N PRO A 57 5.51 23.92 9.60
CA PRO A 57 4.37 23.02 9.72
C PRO A 57 3.68 22.76 8.37
N ASN A 58 3.68 23.72 7.44
CA ASN A 58 3.14 23.53 6.08
C ASN A 58 3.97 22.55 5.25
N THR A 59 5.28 22.48 5.50
CA THR A 59 6.18 21.53 4.82
C THR A 59 5.97 20.13 5.39
N LEU A 60 5.83 19.99 6.71
CA LEU A 60 5.53 18.72 7.37
C LEU A 60 4.19 18.14 6.89
N SER A 61 3.14 18.96 6.85
CA SER A 61 1.83 18.52 6.34
C SER A 61 1.87 18.12 4.86
N SER A 62 2.71 18.78 4.06
CA SER A 62 2.92 18.42 2.66
C SER A 62 3.61 17.07 2.50
N ILE A 63 4.58 16.75 3.38
CA ILE A 63 5.27 15.45 3.41
C ILE A 63 4.29 14.34 3.81
N GLU A 64 3.44 14.58 4.80
CA GLU A 64 2.40 13.64 5.22
C GLU A 64 1.34 13.40 4.13
N ALA A 65 0.88 14.47 3.46
CA ALA A 65 -0.03 14.35 2.33
C ALA A 65 0.59 13.56 1.17
N TRP A 66 1.88 13.80 0.89
CA TRP A 66 2.63 13.06 -0.11
C TRP A 66 2.83 11.59 0.28
N SER A 67 3.08 11.30 1.56
CA SER A 67 3.22 9.93 2.06
C SER A 67 1.91 9.15 1.93
N ALA A 68 0.79 9.76 2.32
CA ALA A 68 -0.54 9.17 2.20
C ALA A 68 -0.88 8.85 0.73
N LYS A 69 -0.59 9.78 -0.18
CA LYS A 69 -0.72 9.59 -1.63
C LYS A 69 0.14 8.43 -2.14
N THR A 70 1.37 8.34 -1.69
CA THR A 70 2.31 7.29 -2.11
C THR A 70 1.89 5.92 -1.58
N ARG A 71 1.39 5.85 -0.34
CA ARG A 71 0.83 4.63 0.26
C ARG A 71 -0.39 4.13 -0.51
N LEU A 72 -1.31 5.02 -0.87
CA LEU A 72 -2.48 4.66 -1.69
C LEU A 72 -2.06 4.11 -3.05
N LYS A 73 -1.12 4.76 -3.74
CA LYS A 73 -0.60 4.27 -5.02
C LYS A 73 0.09 2.91 -4.88
N ALA A 74 0.90 2.72 -3.85
CA ALA A 74 1.55 1.44 -3.58
C ALA A 74 0.53 0.33 -3.28
N ALA A 75 -0.52 0.63 -2.50
CA ALA A 75 -1.60 -0.32 -2.21
C ALA A 75 -2.33 -0.75 -3.49
N VAL A 76 -2.66 0.19 -4.38
CA VAL A 76 -3.26 -0.10 -5.70
C VAL A 76 -2.35 -0.97 -6.55
N LEU A 77 -1.05 -0.65 -6.64
CA LEU A 77 -0.09 -1.46 -7.40
C LEU A 77 0.02 -2.88 -6.83
N LEU A 78 0.10 -3.03 -5.52
CA LEU A 78 0.12 -4.34 -4.86
C LEU A 78 -1.18 -5.11 -5.10
N ARG A 79 -2.34 -4.44 -5.11
CA ARG A 79 -3.63 -5.05 -5.46
C ARG A 79 -3.58 -5.62 -6.87
N ILE A 80 -3.11 -4.84 -7.85
CA ILE A 80 -3.01 -5.29 -9.24
C ILE A 80 -2.03 -6.47 -9.35
N GLN A 81 -0.87 -6.41 -8.72
CA GLN A 81 0.13 -7.47 -8.85
C GLN A 81 -0.30 -8.80 -8.20
N PHE A 82 -0.94 -8.76 -7.03
CA PHE A 82 -1.27 -9.97 -6.26
C PHE A 82 -2.71 -10.43 -6.41
N TYR A 83 -3.64 -9.54 -6.79
CA TYR A 83 -5.07 -9.79 -6.81
C TYR A 83 -5.74 -9.47 -8.16
N SER A 84 -5.00 -9.16 -9.22
CA SER A 84 -5.59 -8.95 -10.57
C SER A 84 -6.34 -10.15 -11.11
N LYS A 85 -5.93 -11.36 -10.76
CA LYS A 85 -6.55 -12.63 -11.18
C LYS A 85 -7.43 -13.26 -10.09
N SER A 86 -7.74 -12.53 -9.03
CA SER A 86 -8.62 -12.99 -7.96
C SER A 86 -10.03 -13.19 -8.51
N GLU A 87 -10.66 -14.33 -8.23
CA GLU A 87 -12.06 -14.63 -8.63
C GLU A 87 -13.06 -13.61 -8.06
N GLN A 88 -12.71 -12.94 -6.95
CA GLN A 88 -13.51 -11.87 -6.36
C GLN A 88 -12.74 -10.54 -6.38
N PRO A 89 -13.36 -9.44 -6.84
CA PRO A 89 -12.75 -8.13 -6.80
C PRO A 89 -12.56 -7.70 -5.33
N VAL A 90 -11.31 -7.51 -4.92
CA VAL A 90 -10.95 -7.07 -3.57
C VAL A 90 -11.29 -5.59 -3.40
N ILE A 91 -12.50 -5.25 -2.95
CA ILE A 91 -12.90 -3.85 -2.72
C ILE A 91 -12.45 -3.41 -1.32
N CYS A 92 -11.76 -2.27 -1.22
CA CYS A 92 -11.24 -1.74 0.03
C CYS A 92 -11.78 -0.35 0.35
N ASP A 93 -11.92 0.00 1.64
CA ASP A 93 -12.46 1.30 2.08
C ASP A 93 -11.70 2.52 1.57
N TRP A 94 -10.42 2.33 1.23
CA TRP A 94 -9.55 3.38 0.69
C TRP A 94 -9.69 3.60 -0.82
N ASP A 95 -10.44 2.74 -1.53
CA ASP A 95 -10.68 2.89 -2.98
C ASP A 95 -11.37 4.22 -3.30
N LYS A 96 -12.24 4.71 -2.40
CA LYS A 96 -12.90 6.02 -2.54
C LYS A 96 -11.95 7.22 -2.61
N TYR A 97 -10.72 7.05 -2.15
CA TYR A 97 -9.69 8.09 -2.19
C TYR A 97 -8.76 7.97 -3.40
N VAL A 98 -8.86 6.90 -4.20
CA VAL A 98 -7.99 6.68 -5.37
C VAL A 98 -8.27 7.71 -6.47
N GLU A 99 -9.53 8.04 -6.72
CA GLU A 99 -9.94 9.02 -7.73
C GLU A 99 -9.46 10.44 -7.40
N VAL A 100 -9.41 10.80 -6.12
CA VAL A 100 -8.90 12.10 -5.64
C VAL A 100 -7.38 12.23 -5.87
N VAL A 101 -6.68 11.10 -5.97
CA VAL A 101 -5.22 11.03 -5.96
C VAL A 101 -4.62 10.89 -7.38
N SER A 102 -5.41 10.42 -8.35
CA SER A 102 -5.00 10.23 -9.75
C SER A 102 -5.90 11.02 -10.72
N PRO A 103 -5.59 12.29 -11.06
CA PRO A 103 -6.33 13.02 -12.10
C PRO A 103 -5.92 12.59 -13.52
N THR A 104 -5.00 11.62 -13.68
CA THR A 104 -4.54 11.17 -14.99
C THR A 104 -4.03 9.73 -14.91
N SER A 105 -4.96 8.79 -15.00
CA SER A 105 -4.72 7.46 -15.55
C SER A 105 -6.07 6.79 -15.62
N SER A 106 -6.61 6.69 -16.83
CA SER A 106 -7.54 5.62 -17.17
C SER A 106 -6.87 4.30 -16.78
N LEU A 107 -7.14 3.83 -15.55
CA LEU A 107 -7.14 2.40 -15.30
C LEU A 107 -8.11 1.82 -16.33
N PRO A 108 -7.74 0.75 -17.07
CA PRO A 108 -8.72 0.04 -17.86
C PRO A 108 -9.82 -0.43 -16.89
N ASN A 109 -10.96 0.22 -16.97
CA ASN A 109 -12.20 -0.27 -16.41
C ASN A 109 -12.58 -1.50 -17.23
N ASP A 110 -12.04 -2.66 -16.87
CA ASP A 110 -12.68 -3.95 -17.17
C ASP A 110 -13.80 -4.23 -16.14
N ALA A 111 -14.56 -3.17 -15.81
CA ALA A 111 -15.82 -3.25 -15.08
C ALA A 111 -17.03 -3.44 -16.02
N ASN A 112 -16.78 -3.68 -17.31
CA ASN A 112 -17.81 -3.90 -18.34
C ASN A 112 -17.71 -5.28 -19.02
N GLN A 113 -17.45 -6.34 -18.26
CA GLN A 113 -17.82 -7.70 -18.66
C GLN A 113 -18.61 -8.36 -17.53
N ILE A 114 -19.79 -7.82 -17.27
CA ILE A 114 -20.93 -8.66 -16.89
C ILE A 114 -21.29 -9.40 -18.17
N PRO A 115 -21.16 -10.75 -18.27
CA PRO A 115 -21.86 -11.45 -19.32
C PRO A 115 -23.36 -11.27 -19.04
N GLU A 116 -23.98 -10.37 -19.79
CA GLU A 116 -25.41 -10.30 -19.97
C GLU A 116 -25.84 -11.63 -20.60
N TYR A 117 -26.22 -12.58 -19.74
CA TYR A 117 -26.83 -13.84 -20.13
C TYR A 117 -28.17 -13.51 -20.80
N ASN A 118 -28.18 -13.53 -22.14
CA ASN A 118 -29.36 -13.38 -22.96
C ASN A 118 -30.15 -14.70 -23.03
N GLY A 119 -31.42 -14.65 -22.62
CA GLY A 119 -32.52 -15.43 -23.20
C GLY A 119 -32.82 -16.80 -22.59
N GLY A 120 -34.09 -17.02 -22.19
CA GLY A 120 -34.57 -18.34 -21.83
C GLY A 120 -35.97 -18.40 -21.21
N GLU A 121 -36.96 -17.98 -21.98
CA GLU A 121 -38.39 -18.26 -21.85
C GLU A 121 -38.72 -19.68 -21.31
N LYS A 122 -39.52 -19.77 -20.24
CA LYS A 122 -40.68 -20.68 -20.04
C LYS A 122 -41.37 -20.45 -18.70
#